data_AF-A0A383S8J9-F1
#
_entry.id   AF-A0A383S8J9-F1
#
_cell.length_a   1.000
_cell.length_b   1.000
_cell.length_c   1.000
_cell.angle_alpha   90.00
_cell.angle_beta   90.00
_cell.angle_gamma   90.00
#
_symmetry.space_group_name_H-M   'P 1'
#
loop_
_entity.id
_entity.type
_entity.pdbx_description
1 polymer ?
#
loop_
_entity_poly.entity_id
_entity_poly.type
_entity_poly.pdbx_seq_one_letter_code
_entity_poly.pdbx_strand_id
1 'polypeptide(L)'
;MGAEGSDRDFSPMLYDVMRELATQLSGRYVEWMDQARSDADEAHWRAEHLRVMREARAVDPDSRSAIEEHTAKLRAALADMPLQAPVLT
;
A
#
# COMPACT_ATOMS: atom_id res chain seq x y z
N MET A 1 -27.99 -0.55 24.08
CA MET A 1 -26.55 -0.25 23.97
C MET A 1 -25.86 -1.57 23.70
N GLY A 2 -25.57 -1.89 22.44
CA GLY A 2 -25.12 -3.22 22.05
C GLY A 2 -24.46 -3.21 20.68
N ALA A 3 -23.44 -4.06 20.55
CA ALA A 3 -22.64 -4.36 19.37
C ALA A 3 -21.46 -3.41 19.04
N GLU A 4 -20.57 -3.14 20.01
CA GLU A 4 -19.18 -2.70 19.72
C GLU A 4 -18.21 -3.89 19.53
N GLY A 5 -18.73 -5.11 19.36
CA GLY A 5 -17.95 -6.35 19.32
C GLY A 5 -17.72 -6.95 17.93
N SER A 6 -18.14 -6.31 16.83
CA SER A 6 -18.10 -6.94 15.50
C SER A 6 -16.84 -6.64 14.68
N ASP A 7 -16.04 -5.64 15.06
CA ASP A 7 -14.89 -5.17 14.25
C ASP A 7 -13.53 -5.63 14.79
N ARG A 8 -13.51 -6.24 15.99
CA ARG A 8 -12.31 -6.71 16.72
C ARG A 8 -11.98 -8.19 16.50
N ASP A 9 -12.62 -8.83 15.53
CA ASP A 9 -12.24 -10.19 15.14
C ASP A 9 -11.03 -10.11 14.22
N PHE A 10 -9.86 -10.34 14.81
CA PHE A 10 -8.58 -10.52 14.12
C PHE A 10 -8.80 -11.38 12.88
N SER A 11 -8.62 -10.78 11.71
CA SER A 11 -8.81 -11.42 10.40
C SER A 11 -7.45 -11.56 9.71
N PRO A 12 -6.59 -12.50 10.14
CA PRO A 12 -5.19 -12.58 9.69
C PRO A 12 -5.07 -12.69 8.18
N MET A 13 -5.98 -13.43 7.53
CA MET A 13 -5.98 -13.54 6.07
C MET A 13 -6.28 -12.19 5.36
N LEU A 14 -7.15 -11.35 5.92
CA LEU A 14 -7.44 -10.04 5.33
C LEU A 14 -6.23 -9.11 5.47
N TYR A 15 -5.58 -9.14 6.64
CA TYR A 15 -4.36 -8.39 6.87
C TYR A 15 -3.22 -8.86 5.95
N ASP A 16 -3.05 -10.17 5.76
CA ASP A 16 -2.06 -10.73 4.83
C ASP A 16 -2.32 -10.31 3.38
N VAL A 17 -3.57 -10.33 2.93
CA VAL A 17 -3.95 -9.82 1.59
C VAL A 17 -3.61 -8.34 1.44
N MET A 18 -3.89 -7.52 2.46
CA MET A 18 -3.52 -6.11 2.46
C MET A 18 -1.99 -5.92 2.37
N ARG A 19 -1.21 -6.70 3.13
CA ARG A 19 0.26 -6.67 3.14
C ARG A 19 0.85 -7.10 1.81
N GLU A 20 0.26 -8.09 1.16
CA GLU A 20 0.67 -8.55 -0.16
C GLU A 20 0.42 -7.48 -1.23
N LEU A 21 -0.74 -6.82 -1.22
CA LEU A 21 -1.03 -5.69 -2.12
C LEU A 21 -0.06 -4.52 -1.90
N ALA A 22 0.24 -4.19 -0.64
CA ALA A 22 1.23 -3.16 -0.33
C ALA A 22 2.62 -3.54 -0.87
N THR A 23 2.99 -4.82 -0.80
CA THR A 23 4.26 -5.35 -1.32
C THR A 23 4.31 -5.25 -2.84
N GLN A 24 3.24 -5.59 -3.55
CA GLN A 24 3.14 -5.44 -5.01
C GLN A 24 3.27 -3.98 -5.44
N LEU A 25 2.54 -3.08 -4.78
CA LEU A 25 2.60 -1.64 -5.06
C LEU A 25 4.01 -1.09 -4.80
N SER A 26 4.60 -1.48 -3.67
CA SER A 26 5.98 -1.17 -3.31
C SER A 26 6.99 -1.69 -4.34
N GLY A 27 6.83 -2.92 -4.80
CA GLY A 27 7.70 -3.53 -5.82
C GLY A 27 7.71 -2.72 -7.11
N ARG A 28 6.56 -2.15 -7.49
CA ARG A 28 6.49 -1.29 -8.67
C ARG A 28 7.28 0.00 -8.53
N TYR A 29 7.22 0.64 -7.36
CA TYR A 29 8.07 1.80 -7.10
C TYR A 29 9.55 1.45 -7.11
N VAL A 30 9.92 0.23 -6.68
CA VAL A 30 11.30 -0.27 -6.79
C VAL A 30 11.73 -0.42 -8.23
N GLU A 31 10.91 -1.04 -9.09
CA GLU A 31 11.20 -1.12 -10.53
C GLU A 31 11.36 0.26 -11.18
N TRP A 32 10.58 1.26 -10.74
CA TRP A 32 10.70 2.63 -11.24
C TRP A 32 11.92 3.36 -10.71
N MET A 33 12.39 3.06 -9.49
CA MET A 33 13.70 3.52 -9.01
C MET A 33 14.81 2.99 -9.92
N ASP A 34 14.78 1.71 -10.28
CA ASP A 34 15.80 1.09 -11.14
C ASP A 34 15.81 1.68 -12.58
N GLN A 35 14.68 2.24 -13.02
CA GLN A 35 14.52 2.89 -14.33
C GLN A 35 14.71 4.41 -14.30
N ALA A 36 14.89 4.99 -13.12
CA ALA A 36 15.02 6.42 -12.93
C ALA A 36 16.23 6.97 -13.72
N ARG A 37 16.05 8.14 -14.35
CA ARG A 37 17.12 8.79 -15.13
C ARG A 37 17.82 9.90 -14.37
N SER A 38 17.35 10.19 -13.16
CA SER A 38 17.89 11.20 -12.27
C SER A 38 17.74 10.77 -10.82
N ASP A 39 18.65 11.25 -9.97
CA ASP A 39 18.59 11.04 -8.53
C ASP A 39 17.30 11.60 -7.92
N ALA A 40 16.72 12.64 -8.52
CA ALA A 40 15.46 13.23 -8.10
C ALA A 40 14.27 12.27 -8.33
N ASP A 41 14.22 11.61 -9.49
CA ASP A 41 13.19 10.62 -9.79
C ASP A 41 13.34 9.39 -8.89
N GLU A 42 14.57 8.91 -8.69
CA GLU A 42 14.84 7.80 -7.78
C GLU A 42 14.39 8.15 -6.35
N ALA A 43 14.73 9.35 -5.86
CA ALA A 43 14.34 9.81 -4.54
C ALA A 43 12.81 9.92 -4.39
N HIS A 44 12.11 10.36 -5.44
CA HIS A 44 10.65 10.41 -5.45
C HIS A 44 10.04 9.00 -5.30
N TRP A 45 10.46 8.05 -6.13
CA TRP A 45 9.94 6.68 -6.06
C TRP A 45 10.33 5.97 -4.76
N ARG A 46 11.52 6.26 -4.21
CA ARG A 46 11.92 5.80 -2.87
C ARG A 46 10.98 6.34 -1.80
N ALA A 47 10.59 7.61 -1.87
CA ALA A 47 9.66 8.20 -0.92
C ALA A 47 8.28 7.54 -0.99
N GLU A 48 7.76 7.27 -2.19
CA GLU A 48 6.48 6.56 -2.37
C GLU A 48 6.53 5.12 -1.86
N HIS A 49 7.60 4.38 -2.16
CA HIS A 49 7.86 3.06 -1.60
C HIS A 49 7.80 3.08 -0.06
N LEU A 50 8.55 3.98 0.58
CA LEU A 50 8.59 4.11 2.04
C LEU A 50 7.24 4.52 2.62
N ARG A 51 6.51 5.40 1.93
CA ARG A 51 5.17 5.85 2.33
C ARG A 51 4.20 4.67 2.38
N VAL A 52 4.10 3.87 1.32
CA VAL A 52 3.21 2.69 1.26
C VAL A 52 3.54 1.69 2.36
N MET A 53 4.83 1.38 2.56
CA MET A 53 5.24 0.42 3.59
C MET A 53 4.95 0.91 5.02
N ARG A 54 5.09 2.21 5.26
CA ARG A 54 4.74 2.83 6.55
C ARG A 54 3.23 2.82 6.78
N GLU A 55 2.44 3.19 5.79
CA GLU A 55 0.98 3.21 5.89
C GLU A 55 0.42 1.81 6.15
N ALA A 56 0.85 0.80 5.39
CA ALA A 56 0.41 -0.59 5.57
C ALA A 56 0.82 -1.16 6.94
N ARG A 57 1.91 -0.69 7.55
CA ARG A 57 2.34 -1.09 8.91
C ARG A 57 1.55 -0.38 10.02
N ALA A 58 0.97 0.79 9.73
CA ALA A 58 0.21 1.58 10.68
C ALA A 58 -1.25 1.12 10.81
N VAL A 59 -1.72 0.26 9.91
CA VAL A 59 -3.07 -0.34 10.00
C VAL A 59 -3.13 -1.26 11.21
N ASP A 60 -4.16 -1.05 12.04
CA ASP A 60 -4.46 -1.91 13.17
C ASP A 60 -4.87 -3.31 12.67
N PRO A 61 -4.09 -4.37 12.95
CA PRO A 61 -4.41 -5.72 12.49
C PRO A 61 -5.68 -6.31 13.14
N ASP A 62 -6.16 -5.71 14.23
CA ASP A 62 -7.38 -6.14 14.92
C ASP A 62 -8.63 -5.37 14.46
N SER A 63 -8.49 -4.34 13.60
CA SER A 63 -9.63 -3.61 13.04
C SER A 63 -9.92 -4.06 11.61
N ARG A 64 -10.97 -4.87 11.47
CA ARG A 64 -11.41 -5.34 10.15
C ARG A 64 -11.76 -4.18 9.22
N SER A 65 -12.49 -3.18 9.69
CA SER A 65 -12.84 -2.00 8.90
C SER A 65 -11.61 -1.24 8.39
N ALA A 66 -10.58 -1.05 9.22
CA ALA A 66 -9.34 -0.40 8.81
C ALA A 66 -8.58 -1.20 7.75
N ILE A 67 -8.53 -2.54 7.90
CA ILE A 67 -7.92 -3.44 6.92
C ILE A 67 -8.66 -3.38 5.57
N GLU A 68 -9.99 -3.45 5.58
CA GLU A 68 -10.80 -3.42 4.36
C GLU A 68 -10.68 -2.06 3.66
N GLU A 69 -10.73 -0.95 4.40
CA GLU A 69 -10.54 0.40 3.84
C GLU A 69 -9.16 0.55 3.19
N HIS A 70 -8.09 0.13 3.88
CA HIS A 70 -6.74 0.25 3.34
C HIS A 70 -6.52 -0.70 2.16
N THR A 71 -7.07 -1.91 2.20
CA THR A 71 -7.07 -2.86 1.08
C THR A 71 -7.72 -2.27 -0.17
N ALA A 72 -8.87 -1.59 -0.02
CA ALA A 72 -9.55 -0.94 -1.14
C ALA A 72 -8.69 0.18 -1.76
N LYS A 73 -8.03 0.99 -0.93
CA LYS A 73 -7.09 2.03 -1.38
C LYS A 73 -5.92 1.44 -2.18
N LEU A 74 -5.31 0.38 -1.67
CA LEU A 74 -4.19 -0.29 -2.34
C LEU A 74 -4.60 -0.89 -3.68
N ARG A 75 -5.79 -1.52 -3.76
CA ARG A 75 -6.33 -2.04 -5.02
C ARG A 75 -6.56 -0.95 -6.06
N ALA A 76 -7.17 0.17 -5.65
CA ALA A 76 -7.38 1.31 -6.54
C ALA A 76 -6.04 1.87 -7.04
N ALA A 77 -5.06 2.06 -6.14
CA ALA A 77 -3.73 2.54 -6.51
C ALA A 77 -3.02 1.61 -7.51
N LEU A 78 -3.09 0.30 -7.31
CA LEU A 78 -2.52 -0.69 -8.23
C LEU A 78 -3.23 -0.70 -9.59
N ALA A 79 -4.56 -0.59 -9.61
CA ALA A 79 -5.33 -0.58 -10.84
C ALA A 79 -5.03 0.66 -11.70
N ASP A 80 -4.80 1.82 -11.06
CA ASP A 80 -4.47 3.06 -11.75
C ASP A 80 -2.97 3.16 -12.13
N MET A 81 -2.14 2.22 -11.67
CA MET A 81 -0.70 2.32 -11.84
C MET A 81 -0.27 1.95 -13.28
N PRO A 82 0.34 2.89 -14.03
CA PRO A 82 0.82 2.60 -15.39
C PRO A 82 1.91 1.52 -15.37
N LEU A 83 2.14 0.79 -16.47
CA LEU A 83 3.21 -0.22 -16.54
C LEU A 83 4.63 0.38 -16.48
N GLN A 84 4.80 1.60 -16.97
CA GLN A 84 6.06 2.33 -16.97
C GLN A 84 5.96 3.52 -16.02
N ALA A 85 7.09 3.95 -15.47
CA ALA A 85 7.12 5.12 -14.60
C ALA A 85 6.55 6.34 -15.37
N PRO A 86 5.60 7.08 -14.80
CA PRO A 86 5.18 8.33 -15.40
C PRO A 86 6.35 9.32 -15.37
N VAL A 87 6.36 10.25 -16.33
CA VAL A 87 7.34 11.34 -16.33
C VAL A 87 7.03 12.28 -15.18
N LEU A 88 7.98 12.45 -14.27
CA LEU A 88 7.91 13.45 -13.21
C LEU A 88 8.32 14.81 -13.79
N THR A 89 7.48 15.83 -13.60
CA THR A 89 7.68 17.21 -14.09
C THR A 89 7.95 18.18 -12.96
#